data_AF-A0A550CIU4-F1
#
_entry.id   AF-A0A550CIU4-F1
#
_cell.length_a   1.000
_cell.length_b   1.000
_cell.length_c   1.000
_cell.angle_alpha   90.00
_cell.angle_beta   90.00
_cell.angle_gamma   90.00
#
_symmetry.space_group_name_H-M   'P 1'
#
loop_
_entity.id
_entity.type
_entity.pdbx_description
1 polymer ?
#
loop_
_entity_poly.entity_id
_entity_poly.type
_entity_poly.pdbx_seq_one_letter_code
_entity_poly.pdbx_strand_id
1 'polypeptide(L)'
;MGGYSGDAPAEFLLIFKTGLFDAAKTFLVTDWLAHIPFSVLQKNFGVTGTNKFGNIPSKQLYIFPGEAPADDPVAPENPQGEIPNPFVYAWSQDPIDHFDGGSVRIVDSSTFKASINFAAAEVTLEPGAMRELHWHTTADEWSFFLEGDCRFSVFTETAARTYDMSPGDVGYVPISAGHYVENIGNTTARFLEITDSDQFEDISLTQWLALTPPEIVKAHFGVDDETVGSLSKTKNRVVPGNK
;
A
#
# COMPACT_ATOMS: atom_id res chain seq x y z
N MET A 1 8.16 13.43 18.34
CA MET A 1 7.27 14.14 17.40
C MET A 1 8.16 15.06 16.59
N GLY A 2 8.40 14.74 15.32
CA GLY A 2 9.14 15.61 14.41
C GLY A 2 8.23 16.73 13.91
N GLY A 3 8.78 17.94 13.75
CA GLY A 3 8.05 19.11 13.28
C GLY A 3 7.35 18.85 11.94
N TYR A 4 6.17 19.43 11.78
CA TYR A 4 5.29 19.25 10.62
C TYR A 4 5.75 20.04 9.37
N SER A 5 6.85 20.77 9.46
CA SER A 5 7.34 21.72 8.45
C SER A 5 8.83 21.47 8.17
N GLY A 6 9.14 20.63 7.19
CA GLY A 6 10.44 20.68 6.53
C GLY A 6 10.40 21.67 5.38
N ASP A 7 11.51 22.35 5.08
CA ASP A 7 11.65 23.20 3.89
C ASP A 7 11.60 22.41 2.56
N ALA A 8 11.57 21.07 2.64
CA ALA A 8 11.55 20.18 1.49
C ALA A 8 10.12 19.95 0.96
N PRO A 9 9.94 19.81 -0.37
CA PRO A 9 8.67 19.40 -0.93
C PRO A 9 8.28 18.00 -0.44
N ALA A 10 6.97 17.77 -0.26
CA ALA A 10 6.42 16.46 0.04
C ALA A 10 5.97 15.77 -1.25
N GLU A 11 6.39 14.52 -1.42
CA GLU A 11 5.92 13.60 -2.45
C GLU A 11 5.37 12.35 -1.76
N PHE A 12 4.19 11.89 -2.19
CA PHE A 12 3.48 10.81 -1.53
C PHE A 12 2.55 10.07 -2.50
N LEU A 13 2.28 8.81 -2.18
CA LEU A 13 1.34 7.95 -2.90
C LEU A 13 0.00 7.92 -2.16
N LEU A 14 -1.10 8.20 -2.87
CA LEU A 14 -2.46 8.06 -2.36
C LEU A 14 -3.14 6.87 -3.03
N ILE A 15 -3.64 5.93 -2.22
CA ILE A 15 -4.31 4.72 -2.70
C ILE A 15 -5.78 4.77 -2.27
N PHE A 16 -6.67 4.43 -3.21
CA PHE A 16 -8.12 4.47 -3.00
C PHE A 16 -8.71 3.09 -3.27
N LYS A 17 -9.74 2.70 -2.51
CA LYS A 17 -10.30 1.35 -2.53
C LYS A 17 -11.01 1.00 -3.84
N THR A 18 -11.20 1.99 -4.71
CA THR A 18 -11.86 1.81 -6.00
C THR A 18 -10.95 2.26 -7.13
N GLY A 19 -10.79 1.40 -8.12
CA GLY A 19 -10.10 1.75 -9.38
C GLY A 19 -10.86 2.78 -10.23
N LEU A 20 -12.08 3.16 -9.83
CA LEU A 20 -12.87 4.21 -10.48
C LEU A 20 -12.62 5.60 -9.88
N PHE A 21 -11.70 5.72 -8.89
CA PHE A 21 -11.38 7.00 -8.29
C PHE A 21 -10.84 7.99 -9.32
N ASP A 22 -11.26 9.25 -9.18
CA ASP A 22 -10.82 10.37 -10.00
C ASP A 22 -10.56 11.55 -9.08
N ALA A 23 -9.29 11.96 -8.99
CA ALA A 23 -8.85 13.05 -8.10
C ALA A 23 -9.58 14.38 -8.40
N ALA A 24 -10.04 14.58 -9.64
CA ALA A 24 -10.79 15.77 -10.04
C ALA A 24 -12.25 15.76 -9.56
N LYS A 25 -12.76 14.63 -9.06
CA LYS A 25 -14.16 14.45 -8.62
C LYS A 25 -14.31 14.34 -7.10
N THR A 26 -13.34 14.86 -6.35
CA THR A 26 -13.45 14.98 -4.90
C THR A 26 -14.43 16.11 -4.52
N PHE A 27 -15.04 16.00 -3.34
CA PHE A 27 -15.92 17.05 -2.82
C PHE A 27 -15.10 18.13 -2.13
N LEU A 28 -14.82 19.21 -2.85
CA LEU A 28 -14.04 20.32 -2.34
C LEU A 28 -14.92 21.33 -1.62
N VAL A 29 -14.51 21.78 -0.43
CA VAL A 29 -15.31 22.70 0.39
C VAL A 29 -15.63 24.00 -0.35
N THR A 30 -14.66 24.57 -1.06
CA THR A 30 -14.85 25.81 -1.84
C THR A 30 -15.74 25.61 -3.05
N ASP A 31 -15.72 24.43 -3.67
CA ASP A 31 -16.64 24.08 -4.74
C ASP A 31 -18.07 23.97 -4.23
N TRP A 32 -18.26 23.26 -3.12
CA TRP A 32 -19.57 23.15 -2.49
C TRP A 32 -20.12 24.52 -2.13
N LEU A 33 -19.35 25.36 -1.44
CA LEU A 33 -19.80 26.69 -1.02
C LEU A 33 -20.10 27.62 -2.20
N ALA A 34 -19.39 27.49 -3.33
CA ALA A 34 -19.68 28.23 -4.56
C ALA A 34 -21.06 27.87 -5.17
N HIS A 35 -21.59 26.68 -4.87
CA HIS A 35 -22.88 26.18 -5.36
C HIS A 35 -24.03 26.31 -4.36
N ILE A 36 -23.81 26.98 -3.21
CA ILE A 36 -24.85 27.24 -2.21
C ILE A 36 -25.35 28.69 -2.33
N PRO A 37 -26.67 28.94 -2.31
CA PRO A 37 -27.20 30.30 -2.28
C PRO A 37 -26.62 31.09 -1.11
N PHE A 38 -26.18 32.33 -1.38
CA PHE A 38 -25.55 33.19 -0.39
C PHE A 38 -26.36 33.35 0.91
N SER A 39 -27.68 33.47 0.80
CA SER A 39 -28.58 33.58 1.95
C SER A 39 -28.58 32.34 2.83
N VAL A 40 -28.37 31.16 2.25
CA VAL A 40 -28.23 29.89 2.99
C VAL A 40 -26.89 29.86 3.72
N LEU A 41 -25.80 30.32 3.09
CA LEU A 41 -24.51 30.46 3.77
C LEU A 41 -24.61 31.41 4.97
N GLN A 42 -25.19 32.60 4.79
CA GLN A 42 -25.42 33.55 5.87
C GLN A 42 -26.20 32.93 7.03
N LYS A 43 -27.29 32.22 6.72
CA LYS A 43 -28.10 31.52 7.73
C LYS A 43 -27.30 30.43 8.45
N ASN A 44 -26.53 29.62 7.71
CA ASN A 44 -25.75 28.51 8.28
C ASN A 44 -24.65 29.00 9.21
N PHE A 45 -23.92 30.04 8.81
CA PHE A 45 -22.83 30.63 9.61
C PHE A 45 -23.31 31.64 10.66
N GLY A 46 -24.61 31.94 10.72
CA GLY A 46 -25.18 32.88 11.68
C GLY A 46 -24.69 34.32 11.52
N VAL A 47 -24.30 34.73 10.29
CA VAL A 47 -23.74 36.06 10.01
C VAL A 47 -24.69 36.92 9.18
N THR A 48 -24.75 38.20 9.51
CA THR A 48 -25.49 39.22 8.75
C THR A 48 -24.53 40.09 7.93
N GLY A 49 -25.00 40.57 6.77
CA GLY A 49 -24.23 41.46 5.89
C GLY A 49 -23.49 40.73 4.77
N THR A 50 -23.29 41.41 3.64
CA THR A 50 -22.71 40.83 2.41
C THR A 50 -21.18 40.82 2.43
N ASN A 51 -20.55 41.64 3.27
CA ASN A 51 -19.09 41.78 3.33
C ASN A 51 -18.37 40.58 3.97
N LYS A 52 -19.05 39.78 4.81
CA LYS A 52 -18.44 38.64 5.53
C LYS A 52 -17.98 37.49 4.63
N PHE A 53 -18.54 37.40 3.42
CA PHE A 53 -18.20 36.41 2.41
C PHE A 53 -17.74 37.06 1.10
N GLY A 54 -17.36 38.35 1.11
CA GLY A 54 -17.03 39.08 -0.11
C GLY A 54 -15.85 38.50 -0.91
N ASN A 55 -14.98 37.73 -0.23
CA ASN A 55 -13.80 37.09 -0.82
C ASN A 55 -13.93 35.56 -0.88
N ILE A 56 -15.14 35.00 -0.68
CA ILE A 56 -15.31 33.55 -0.79
C ILE A 56 -15.00 33.12 -2.23
N PRO A 57 -14.20 32.05 -2.45
CA PRO A 57 -13.90 31.58 -3.80
C PRO A 57 -15.18 31.25 -4.57
N SER A 58 -15.26 31.70 -5.83
CA SER A 58 -16.39 31.42 -6.74
C SER A 58 -16.22 30.13 -7.54
N LYS A 59 -15.09 29.44 -7.35
CA LYS A 59 -14.72 28.17 -7.98
C LYS A 59 -13.94 27.33 -6.97
N GLN A 60 -13.85 26.04 -7.25
CA GLN A 60 -13.04 25.12 -6.48
C GLN A 60 -11.59 25.59 -6.33
N LEU A 61 -11.05 25.40 -5.12
CA LEU A 61 -9.62 25.37 -4.85
C LEU A 61 -9.23 23.93 -4.56
N TYR A 62 -8.26 23.40 -5.31
CA TYR A 62 -7.77 22.02 -5.16
C TYR A 62 -6.42 21.99 -4.42
N ILE A 63 -5.34 22.36 -5.11
CA ILE A 63 -4.02 22.62 -4.54
C ILE A 63 -3.66 24.07 -4.79
N PHE A 64 -3.23 24.78 -3.75
CA PHE A 64 -2.90 26.20 -3.81
C PHE A 64 -1.77 26.51 -2.82
N PRO A 65 -0.94 27.54 -3.08
CA PRO A 65 0.09 27.95 -2.14
C PRO A 65 -0.55 28.47 -0.84
N GLY A 66 -0.01 28.02 0.29
CA GLY A 66 -0.36 28.49 1.62
C GLY A 66 0.88 28.86 2.42
N GLU A 67 0.70 29.60 3.51
CA GLU A 67 1.76 29.80 4.48
C GLU A 67 1.99 28.51 5.27
N ALA A 68 3.25 28.19 5.54
CA ALA A 68 3.59 27.04 6.36
C ALA A 68 2.97 27.19 7.76
N PRO A 69 2.43 26.10 8.35
CA PRO A 69 2.02 26.11 9.75
C PRO A 69 3.18 26.48 10.68
N ALA A 70 2.85 26.97 11.88
CA ALA A 70 3.85 27.15 12.93
C ALA A 70 4.49 25.81 13.31
N ASP A 71 5.75 25.84 13.77
CA ASP A 71 6.52 24.62 14.09
C ASP A 71 5.90 23.78 15.23
N ASP A 72 5.15 24.42 16.12
CA ASP A 72 4.41 23.78 17.22
C ASP A 72 2.92 24.15 17.15
N PRO A 73 2.16 23.51 16.25
CA PRO A 73 0.75 23.82 16.09
C PRO A 73 -0.05 23.30 17.30
N VAL A 74 -0.83 24.18 17.91
CA VAL A 74 -1.77 23.79 18.97
C VAL A 74 -3.00 23.15 18.32
N ALA A 75 -3.28 21.90 18.66
CA ALA A 75 -4.47 21.21 18.19
C ALA A 75 -5.75 21.93 18.68
N PRO A 76 -6.79 22.05 17.85
CA PRO A 76 -8.04 22.67 18.25
C PRO A 76 -8.74 21.84 19.35
N GLU A 77 -9.33 22.51 20.34
CA GLU A 77 -10.14 21.87 21.36
C GLU A 77 -11.44 21.33 20.75
N ASN A 78 -11.79 20.07 21.06
CA ASN A 78 -13.02 19.45 20.61
C ASN A 78 -13.89 19.03 21.80
N PRO A 79 -14.99 19.75 22.11
CA PRO A 79 -15.87 19.41 23.22
C PRO A 79 -16.64 18.10 22.99
N GLN A 80 -16.65 17.55 21.77
CA GLN A 80 -17.22 16.25 21.45
C GLN A 80 -16.25 15.08 21.69
N GLY A 81 -15.03 15.36 22.16
CA GLY A 81 -14.01 14.35 22.49
C GLY A 81 -12.98 14.12 21.39
N GLU A 82 -12.15 13.10 21.57
CA GLU A 82 -11.05 12.75 20.67
C GLU A 82 -11.39 11.52 19.83
N ILE A 83 -10.70 11.36 18.70
CA ILE A 83 -10.79 10.15 17.88
C ILE A 83 -10.13 8.97 18.62
N PRO A 84 -10.75 7.77 18.63
CA PRO A 84 -10.25 6.64 19.41
C PRO A 84 -8.96 6.03 18.85
N ASN A 85 -8.78 6.07 17.52
CA ASN A 85 -7.59 5.58 16.85
C ASN A 85 -6.98 6.72 16.02
N PRO A 86 -5.65 6.91 16.02
CA PRO A 86 -5.00 7.87 15.14
C PRO A 86 -5.14 7.43 13.67
N PHE A 87 -5.16 8.40 12.75
CA PHE A 87 -5.16 8.15 11.29
C PHE A 87 -3.77 8.33 10.65
N VAL A 88 -2.75 8.58 11.47
CA VAL A 88 -1.35 8.66 11.05
C VAL A 88 -0.58 7.58 11.81
N TYR A 89 0.24 6.83 11.10
CA TYR A 89 1.00 5.72 11.64
C TYR A 89 2.43 5.74 11.13
N ALA A 90 3.40 5.65 12.04
CA ALA A 90 4.82 5.73 11.71
C ALA A 90 5.36 4.36 11.25
N TRP A 91 4.80 3.83 10.16
CA TRP A 91 5.12 2.49 9.64
C TRP A 91 6.62 2.27 9.43
N SER A 92 7.36 3.32 9.03
CA SER A 92 8.81 3.25 8.84
C SER A 92 9.61 2.91 10.10
N GLN A 93 9.00 2.99 11.28
CA GLN A 93 9.61 2.66 12.57
C GLN A 93 9.27 1.25 13.07
N ASP A 94 8.40 0.52 12.36
CA ASP A 94 8.06 -0.85 12.74
C ASP A 94 9.25 -1.80 12.52
N PRO A 95 9.32 -2.89 13.31
CA PRO A 95 10.27 -3.96 13.09
C PRO A 95 10.22 -4.45 11.64
N ILE A 96 11.38 -4.82 11.11
CA ILE A 96 11.53 -5.39 9.78
C ILE A 96 11.77 -6.90 9.95
N ASP A 97 11.01 -7.72 9.23
CA ASP A 97 11.27 -9.15 9.15
C ASP A 97 12.33 -9.41 8.09
N HIS A 98 13.42 -10.07 8.48
CA HIS A 98 14.54 -10.39 7.60
C HIS A 98 14.45 -11.83 7.08
N PHE A 99 14.73 -11.98 5.79
CA PHE A 99 14.72 -13.23 5.04
C PHE A 99 16.04 -13.40 4.29
N ASP A 100 16.25 -14.57 3.70
CA ASP A 100 17.54 -14.93 3.09
C ASP A 100 17.94 -14.02 1.91
N GLY A 101 16.95 -13.48 1.17
CA GLY A 101 17.17 -12.60 0.02
C GLY A 101 16.81 -11.13 0.25
N GLY A 102 16.42 -10.72 1.47
CA GLY A 102 15.97 -9.36 1.71
C GLY A 102 15.09 -9.22 2.94
N SER A 103 14.07 -8.38 2.86
CA SER A 103 13.20 -8.10 4.00
C SER A 103 11.78 -7.75 3.63
N VAL A 104 10.88 -7.90 4.60
CA VAL A 104 9.48 -7.49 4.50
C VAL A 104 9.10 -6.74 5.76
N ARG A 105 8.38 -5.64 5.62
CA ARG A 105 7.72 -4.95 6.73
C ARG A 105 6.24 -4.84 6.44
N ILE A 106 5.38 -5.29 7.35
CA ILE A 106 3.92 -5.34 7.14
C ILE A 106 3.23 -4.29 8.01
N VAL A 107 2.16 -3.68 7.49
CA VAL A 107 1.19 -2.89 8.26
C VAL A 107 -0.21 -3.32 7.90
N ASP A 108 -1.05 -3.53 8.91
CA ASP A 108 -2.45 -3.88 8.75
C ASP A 108 -3.26 -3.46 10.00
N SER A 109 -4.53 -3.85 10.08
CA SER A 109 -5.40 -3.51 11.23
C SER A 109 -4.96 -4.14 12.56
N SER A 110 -4.02 -5.08 12.57
CA SER A 110 -3.44 -5.63 13.80
C SER A 110 -2.50 -4.65 14.49
N THR A 111 -1.80 -3.80 13.74
CA THR A 111 -0.89 -2.76 14.26
C THR A 111 -1.47 -1.36 14.08
N PHE A 112 -1.87 -1.01 12.87
CA PHE A 112 -2.50 0.27 12.54
C PHE A 112 -4.03 0.15 12.55
N LYS A 113 -4.63 0.32 13.74
CA LYS A 113 -6.07 0.06 13.98
C LYS A 113 -7.06 0.82 13.09
N ALA A 114 -6.66 1.95 12.49
CA ALA A 114 -7.50 2.70 11.57
C ALA A 114 -7.51 2.11 10.14
N SER A 115 -6.54 1.26 9.78
CA SER A 115 -6.39 0.67 8.45
C SER A 115 -7.24 -0.58 8.28
N ILE A 116 -8.56 -0.41 8.33
CA ILE A 116 -9.53 -1.52 8.22
C ILE A 116 -9.88 -1.92 6.78
N ASN A 117 -9.37 -1.18 5.80
CA ASN A 117 -9.67 -1.38 4.38
C ASN A 117 -8.45 -1.75 3.55
N PHE A 118 -7.26 -1.64 4.15
CA PHE A 118 -6.01 -1.90 3.49
C PHE A 118 -5.03 -2.57 4.45
N ALA A 119 -4.30 -3.52 3.90
CA ALA A 119 -3.08 -4.05 4.47
C ALA A 119 -1.96 -3.87 3.45
N ALA A 120 -0.74 -3.62 3.91
CA ALA A 120 0.38 -3.37 3.03
C ALA A 120 1.65 -4.08 3.52
N ALA A 121 2.53 -4.42 2.58
CA ALA A 121 3.88 -4.86 2.84
C ALA A 121 4.87 -4.00 2.04
N GLU A 122 5.93 -3.53 2.69
CA GLU A 122 7.11 -3.01 2.00
C GLU A 122 8.09 -4.17 1.86
N VAL A 123 8.42 -4.52 0.62
CA VAL A 123 9.32 -5.63 0.29
C VAL A 123 10.61 -5.07 -0.26
N THR A 124 11.73 -5.54 0.29
CA THR A 124 13.09 -5.26 -0.18
C THR A 124 13.70 -6.54 -0.73
N LEU A 125 14.21 -6.47 -1.96
CA LEU A 125 14.87 -7.58 -2.65
C LEU A 125 16.34 -7.21 -2.92
N GLU A 126 17.29 -7.96 -2.37
CA GLU A 126 18.69 -7.84 -2.77
C GLU A 126 18.89 -8.24 -4.25
N PRO A 127 20.02 -7.89 -4.90
CA PRO A 127 20.27 -8.27 -6.28
C PRO A 127 20.09 -9.78 -6.53
N GLY A 128 19.26 -10.12 -7.53
CA GLY A 128 18.91 -11.51 -7.86
C GLY A 128 17.91 -12.20 -6.93
N ALA A 129 17.55 -11.59 -5.79
CA ALA A 129 16.57 -12.15 -4.87
C ALA A 129 15.15 -12.07 -5.42
N MET A 130 14.24 -12.86 -4.84
CA MET A 130 12.87 -12.96 -5.33
C MET A 130 11.86 -13.03 -4.17
N ARG A 131 10.80 -12.24 -4.25
CA ARG A 131 9.55 -12.47 -3.52
C ARG A 131 8.96 -13.79 -4.01
N GLU A 132 8.92 -14.80 -3.14
CA GLU A 132 8.65 -16.19 -3.55
C GLU A 132 7.32 -16.39 -4.27
N LEU A 133 7.15 -17.53 -4.95
CA LEU A 133 5.86 -17.91 -5.55
C LEU A 133 4.78 -18.03 -4.47
N HIS A 134 3.74 -17.21 -4.58
CA HIS A 134 2.65 -17.16 -3.61
C HIS A 134 1.36 -16.63 -4.23
N TRP A 135 0.30 -16.60 -3.43
CA TRP A 135 -0.95 -15.91 -3.75
C TRP A 135 -1.63 -15.38 -2.48
N HIS A 136 -2.52 -14.41 -2.67
CA HIS A 136 -3.40 -13.86 -1.63
C HIS A 136 -4.80 -14.48 -1.74
N THR A 137 -5.41 -14.81 -0.60
CA THR A 137 -6.70 -15.54 -0.58
C THR A 137 -7.92 -14.65 -0.35
N THR A 138 -7.70 -13.43 0.11
CA THR A 138 -8.76 -12.56 0.64
C THR A 138 -8.94 -11.25 -0.12
N ALA A 139 -7.97 -10.86 -0.95
CA ALA A 139 -7.95 -9.57 -1.61
C ALA A 139 -7.15 -9.60 -2.92
N ASP A 140 -7.44 -8.63 -3.79
CA ASP A 140 -6.54 -8.30 -4.90
C ASP A 140 -5.26 -7.68 -4.33
N GLU A 141 -4.15 -7.81 -5.06
CA GLU A 141 -2.93 -7.05 -4.76
C GLU A 141 -2.75 -5.94 -5.79
N TRP A 142 -2.50 -4.74 -5.31
CA TRP A 142 -2.02 -3.61 -6.07
C TRP A 142 -0.60 -3.29 -5.61
N SER A 143 0.34 -3.18 -6.54
CA SER A 143 1.76 -3.02 -6.21
C SER A 143 2.35 -1.73 -6.79
N PHE A 144 3.30 -1.11 -6.09
CA PHE A 144 4.02 0.07 -6.58
C PHE A 144 5.53 -0.12 -6.43
N PHE A 145 6.25 0.02 -7.53
CA PHE A 145 7.70 -0.19 -7.57
C PHE A 145 8.41 1.12 -7.23
N LEU A 146 9.11 1.13 -6.09
CA LEU A 146 9.79 2.33 -5.56
C LEU A 146 11.21 2.47 -6.11
N GLU A 147 11.96 1.36 -6.15
CA GLU A 147 13.38 1.33 -6.49
C GLU A 147 13.74 0.01 -7.20
N GLY A 148 14.78 0.04 -8.03
CA GLY A 148 15.32 -1.13 -8.72
C GLY A 148 14.46 -1.62 -9.89
N ASP A 149 14.96 -2.64 -10.58
CA ASP A 149 14.32 -3.26 -11.74
C ASP A 149 13.90 -4.68 -11.39
N CYS A 150 12.62 -4.98 -11.57
CA CYS A 150 12.02 -6.26 -11.21
C CYS A 150 11.39 -6.94 -12.41
N ARG A 151 11.33 -8.27 -12.38
CA ARG A 151 10.43 -9.07 -13.19
C ARG A 151 9.23 -9.48 -12.35
N PHE A 152 8.05 -9.22 -12.85
CA PHE A 152 6.79 -9.52 -12.20
C PHE A 152 5.95 -10.44 -13.10
N SER A 153 5.52 -11.59 -12.57
CA SER A 153 4.75 -12.56 -13.34
C SER A 153 3.47 -12.93 -12.62
N VAL A 154 2.36 -12.95 -13.35
CA VAL A 154 1.03 -13.29 -12.84
C VAL A 154 0.46 -14.47 -13.60
N PHE A 155 0.02 -15.48 -12.85
CA PHE A 155 -0.64 -16.69 -13.31
C PHE A 155 -2.10 -16.72 -12.85
N THR A 156 -2.99 -16.89 -13.81
CA THR A 156 -4.44 -17.03 -13.64
C THR A 156 -4.88 -18.40 -14.15
N GLU A 157 -6.15 -18.74 -13.94
CA GLU A 157 -6.74 -20.02 -14.37
C GLU A 157 -6.51 -20.36 -15.86
N THR A 158 -6.35 -19.35 -16.72
CA THR A 158 -6.27 -19.55 -18.18
C THR A 158 -4.97 -19.09 -18.82
N ALA A 159 -4.13 -18.33 -18.12
CA ALA A 159 -2.97 -17.68 -18.72
C ALA A 159 -1.92 -17.29 -17.68
N ALA A 160 -0.67 -17.19 -18.13
CA ALA A 160 0.42 -16.52 -17.42
C ALA A 160 0.96 -15.37 -18.28
N ARG A 161 1.36 -14.27 -17.63
CA ARG A 161 2.07 -13.18 -18.30
C ARG A 161 3.11 -12.56 -17.38
N THR A 162 4.23 -12.19 -17.98
CA THR A 162 5.40 -11.62 -17.31
C THR A 162 5.66 -10.22 -17.84
N TYR A 163 6.05 -9.34 -16.94
CA TYR A 163 6.37 -7.94 -17.17
C TYR A 163 7.71 -7.61 -16.50
N ASP A 164 8.48 -6.73 -17.12
CA ASP A 164 9.59 -6.07 -16.44
C ASP A 164 9.05 -4.74 -15.89
N MET A 165 9.40 -4.43 -14.64
CA MET A 165 8.87 -3.32 -13.82
C MET A 165 10.04 -2.46 -13.36
N SER A 166 9.91 -1.15 -13.46
CA SER A 166 10.89 -0.15 -13.05
C SER A 166 10.27 0.84 -12.05
N PRO A 167 11.07 1.73 -11.43
CA PRO A 167 10.55 2.70 -10.46
C PRO A 167 9.43 3.57 -11.04
N GLY A 168 8.32 3.66 -10.32
CA GLY A 168 7.10 4.36 -10.72
C GLY A 168 6.05 3.48 -11.41
N ASP A 169 6.38 2.23 -11.76
CA ASP A 169 5.42 1.30 -12.34
C ASP A 169 4.42 0.76 -11.30
N VAL A 170 3.26 0.37 -11.81
CA VAL A 170 2.13 -0.18 -11.02
C VAL A 170 1.86 -1.61 -11.44
N GLY A 171 1.86 -2.52 -10.47
CA GLY A 171 1.46 -3.91 -10.62
C GLY A 171 0.02 -4.16 -10.15
N TYR A 172 -0.60 -5.22 -10.66
CA TYR A 172 -1.89 -5.69 -10.17
C TYR A 172 -2.00 -7.22 -10.31
N VAL A 173 -2.41 -7.87 -9.22
CA VAL A 173 -2.68 -9.30 -9.13
C VAL A 173 -4.14 -9.49 -8.71
N PRO A 174 -5.00 -10.09 -9.55
CA PRO A 174 -6.33 -10.49 -9.11
C PRO A 174 -6.26 -11.49 -7.95
N ILE A 175 -7.22 -11.42 -7.04
CA ILE A 175 -7.36 -12.34 -5.91
C ILE A 175 -7.16 -13.80 -6.34
N SER A 176 -6.38 -14.54 -5.55
CA SER A 176 -6.01 -15.95 -5.80
C SER A 176 -5.14 -16.21 -7.04
N ALA A 177 -4.74 -15.20 -7.82
CA ALA A 177 -3.76 -15.40 -8.89
C ALA A 177 -2.36 -15.63 -8.30
N GLY A 178 -1.69 -16.66 -8.79
CA GLY A 178 -0.32 -16.99 -8.37
C GLY A 178 0.68 -16.04 -9.00
N HIS A 179 1.67 -15.57 -8.24
CA HIS A 179 2.63 -14.59 -8.76
C HIS A 179 3.96 -14.63 -8.01
N TYR A 180 4.95 -13.91 -8.55
CA TYR A 180 6.24 -13.65 -7.94
C TYR A 180 6.82 -12.33 -8.44
N VAL A 181 7.77 -11.77 -7.68
CA VAL A 181 8.56 -10.59 -8.06
C VAL A 181 10.04 -10.91 -7.90
N GLU A 182 10.81 -10.90 -8.98
CA GLU A 182 12.25 -11.20 -9.02
C GLU A 182 13.04 -9.91 -9.28
N ASN A 183 14.06 -9.62 -8.47
CA ASN A 183 14.98 -8.53 -8.77
C ASN A 183 15.93 -8.95 -9.89
N ILE A 184 15.79 -8.32 -11.06
CA ILE A 184 16.61 -8.59 -12.26
C ILE A 184 17.74 -7.56 -12.43
N GLY A 185 17.82 -6.58 -11.53
CA GLY A 185 18.83 -5.54 -11.51
C GLY A 185 20.08 -5.93 -10.71
N ASN A 186 21.06 -5.02 -10.72
CA ASN A 186 22.32 -5.14 -9.96
C ASN A 186 22.30 -4.34 -8.65
N THR A 187 21.17 -3.72 -8.31
CA THR A 187 20.96 -2.94 -7.09
C THR A 187 19.78 -3.51 -6.32
N THR A 188 19.67 -3.18 -5.04
CA THR A 188 18.49 -3.49 -4.23
C THR A 188 17.23 -2.92 -4.91
N ALA A 189 16.16 -3.71 -4.93
CA ALA A 189 14.85 -3.29 -5.38
C ALA A 189 13.90 -3.17 -4.18
N ARG A 190 12.97 -2.20 -4.24
CA ARG A 190 11.95 -1.97 -3.22
C ARG A 190 10.61 -1.74 -3.88
N PHE A 191 9.57 -2.37 -3.35
CA PHE A 191 8.21 -2.17 -3.82
C PHE A 191 7.22 -2.34 -2.67
N LEU A 192 6.00 -1.85 -2.89
CA LEU A 192 4.88 -2.01 -1.97
C LEU A 192 3.90 -3.04 -2.53
N GLU A 193 3.43 -3.96 -1.69
CA GLU A 193 2.28 -4.83 -1.93
C GLU A 193 1.12 -4.23 -1.11
N ILE A 194 -0.01 -3.88 -1.74
CA ILE A 194 -1.20 -3.35 -1.05
C ILE A 194 -2.39 -4.22 -1.39
N THR A 195 -3.09 -4.68 -0.35
CA THR A 195 -4.28 -5.52 -0.48
C THR A 195 -5.50 -4.78 0.06
N ASP A 196 -6.67 -4.97 -0.54
CA ASP A 196 -7.93 -4.36 -0.10
C ASP A 196 -8.63 -5.14 1.04
N SER A 197 -7.81 -5.65 1.96
CA SER A 197 -8.17 -6.42 3.16
C SER A 197 -7.81 -5.67 4.44
N ASP A 198 -8.34 -6.06 5.59
CA ASP A 198 -7.94 -5.54 6.90
C ASP A 198 -6.68 -6.21 7.47
N GLN A 199 -6.30 -7.38 6.95
CA GLN A 199 -5.12 -8.15 7.35
C GLN A 199 -4.29 -8.59 6.16
N PHE A 200 -2.97 -8.63 6.35
CA PHE A 200 -2.04 -9.08 5.32
C PHE A 200 -1.86 -10.60 5.37
N GLU A 201 -2.33 -11.30 4.35
CA GLU A 201 -2.32 -12.77 4.33
C GLU A 201 -1.90 -13.32 2.97
N ASP A 202 -1.04 -14.34 2.97
CA ASP A 202 -0.63 -15.06 1.76
C ASP A 202 -0.38 -16.55 2.02
N ILE A 203 -0.42 -17.32 0.93
CA ILE A 203 -0.03 -18.73 0.92
C ILE A 203 1.25 -18.88 0.10
N SER A 204 2.30 -19.39 0.73
CA SER A 204 3.56 -19.73 0.06
C SER A 204 3.41 -21.08 -0.65
N LEU A 205 3.80 -21.14 -1.92
CA LEU A 205 3.82 -22.39 -2.68
C LEU A 205 4.77 -23.41 -2.03
N THR A 206 5.98 -22.98 -1.66
CA THR A 206 6.99 -23.86 -1.05
C THR A 206 6.49 -24.45 0.26
N GLN A 207 5.95 -23.61 1.14
CA GLN A 207 5.42 -24.05 2.43
C GLN A 207 4.21 -24.97 2.25
N TRP A 208 3.30 -24.66 1.32
CA TRP A 208 2.14 -25.50 1.05
C TRP A 208 2.55 -26.90 0.61
N LEU A 209 3.48 -27.00 -0.33
CA LEU A 209 3.99 -28.30 -0.79
C LEU A 209 4.76 -29.04 0.31
N ALA A 210 5.57 -28.34 1.11
CA ALA A 210 6.31 -28.94 2.24
C ALA A 210 5.40 -29.49 3.36
N LEU A 211 4.16 -28.98 3.46
CA LEU A 211 3.14 -29.42 4.42
C LEU A 211 2.14 -30.42 3.81
N THR A 212 2.31 -30.79 2.55
CA THR A 212 1.54 -31.83 1.86
C THR A 212 2.25 -33.18 1.97
N PRO A 213 1.54 -34.33 2.10
CA PRO A 213 2.19 -35.64 2.11
C PRO A 213 3.17 -35.82 0.94
N PRO A 214 4.44 -36.22 1.19
CA PRO A 214 5.48 -36.27 0.15
C PRO A 214 5.10 -37.06 -1.09
N GLU A 215 4.37 -38.16 -0.91
CA GLU A 215 3.90 -39.08 -1.95
C GLU A 215 2.94 -38.38 -2.92
N ILE A 216 2.12 -37.46 -2.41
CA ILE A 216 1.23 -36.63 -3.22
C ILE A 216 2.08 -35.63 -4.02
N VAL A 217 3.03 -34.95 -3.39
CA VAL A 217 3.92 -34.00 -4.08
C VAL A 217 4.70 -34.70 -5.20
N LYS A 218 5.35 -35.84 -4.90
CA LYS A 218 6.07 -36.65 -5.89
C LYS A 218 5.16 -37.10 -7.03
N ALA A 219 3.93 -37.50 -6.75
CA ALA A 219 2.97 -37.90 -7.78
C ALA A 219 2.56 -36.73 -8.70
N HIS A 220 2.50 -35.49 -8.19
CA HIS A 220 2.15 -34.31 -8.99
C HIS A 220 3.32 -33.81 -9.84
N PHE A 221 4.54 -33.79 -9.28
CA PHE A 221 5.70 -33.15 -9.91
C PHE A 221 6.71 -34.11 -10.54
N GLY A 222 6.63 -35.41 -10.23
CA GLY A 222 7.59 -36.41 -10.72
C GLY A 222 9.00 -36.25 -10.16
N VAL A 223 9.15 -35.57 -9.03
CA VAL A 223 10.44 -35.29 -8.37
C VAL A 223 10.82 -36.40 -7.39
N ASP A 224 12.10 -36.45 -7.00
CA ASP A 224 12.64 -37.44 -6.07
C ASP A 224 12.48 -37.04 -4.59
N ASP A 225 12.83 -37.97 -3.70
CA ASP A 225 12.77 -37.78 -2.25
C ASP A 225 13.71 -36.66 -1.76
N GLU A 226 14.85 -36.47 -2.43
CA GLU A 226 15.80 -35.41 -2.10
C GLU A 226 15.18 -34.03 -2.37
N THR A 227 14.57 -33.85 -3.55
CA THR A 227 13.88 -32.61 -3.92
C THR A 227 12.75 -32.30 -2.97
N VAL A 228 11.87 -33.26 -2.66
CA VAL A 228 10.77 -33.04 -1.70
C VAL A 228 11.30 -32.79 -0.28
N GLY A 229 12.37 -33.49 0.11
CA GLY A 229 13.03 -33.30 1.39
C GLY A 229 13.67 -31.92 1.56
N SER A 230 13.98 -31.22 0.46
CA SER A 230 14.55 -29.87 0.49
C SER A 230 13.52 -28.74 0.66
N LEU A 231 12.22 -29.04 0.51
CA LEU A 231 11.15 -28.03 0.63
C LEU A 231 11.04 -27.54 2.09
N SER A 232 11.06 -26.22 2.28
CA SER A 232 10.97 -25.61 3.61
C SER A 232 9.53 -25.56 4.13
N LYS A 233 9.33 -26.01 5.37
CA LYS A 233 8.06 -25.85 6.11
C LYS A 233 7.91 -24.44 6.72
N THR A 234 9.00 -23.70 6.82
CA THR A 234 9.00 -22.31 7.27
C THR A 234 8.93 -21.41 6.05
N LYS A 235 7.93 -20.52 6.02
CA LYS A 235 7.74 -19.56 4.94
C LYS A 235 8.97 -18.65 4.82
N ASN A 236 9.53 -18.57 3.63
CA ASN A 236 10.65 -17.68 3.30
C ASN A 236 10.15 -16.68 2.25
N ARG A 237 9.59 -15.56 2.72
CA ARG A 237 8.88 -14.60 1.84
C ARG A 237 9.79 -14.05 0.75
N VAL A 238 11.07 -13.86 1.05
CA VAL A 238 12.09 -13.39 0.11
C VAL A 238 13.24 -14.38 0.03
N VAL A 239 13.27 -15.15 -1.05
CA VAL A 239 14.32 -16.15 -1.32
C VAL A 239 15.54 -15.49 -1.97
N PRO A 240 16.76 -15.97 -1.71
CA PRO A 240 17.98 -15.38 -2.23
C PRO A 240 18.13 -15.69 -3.72
N GLY A 241 18.89 -14.85 -4.43
CA GLY A 241 19.30 -15.15 -5.79
C GLY A 241 20.22 -16.35 -5.89
N ASN A 242 20.26 -16.97 -7.06
CA ASN A 242 21.23 -18.01 -7.36
C ASN A 242 22.65 -17.40 -7.29
N LYS A 243 23.54 -18.03 -6.52
CA LYS A 243 24.96 -17.68 -6.46
C LYS A 243 25.69 -18.01 -7.76
#